data_AF-A0A142WP38-F1
#
_entry.id   AF-A0A142WP38-F1
#
_cell.length_a   1.000
_cell.length_b   1.000
_cell.length_c   1.000
_cell.angle_alpha   90.00
_cell.angle_beta   90.00
_cell.angle_gamma   90.00
#
_symmetry.space_group_name_H-M   'P 1'
#
loop_
_entity.id
_entity.type
_entity.pdbx_description
1 polymer ?
#
loop_
_entity_poly.entity_id
_entity_poly.type
_entity_poly.pdbx_seq_one_letter_code
_entity_poly.pdbx_strand_id
1 'polypeptide(L)'
;MLGVERNSLGPQAPTQLFRMLVSEYITLREIDVKPIVVALAAPSVVADLDFLVESDLATRAGPEVMVSPRGKGLLGVQPYSWSAVVVSFDLQSLGW
;
A
#
# COMPACT_ATOMS: atom_id res chain seq x y z
N MET A 1 34.50 35.38 -10.76
CA MET A 1 34.52 33.90 -10.73
C MET A 1 33.24 33.47 -10.04
N LEU A 2 32.30 32.88 -10.77
CA LEU A 2 31.00 32.45 -10.25
C LEU A 2 31.22 31.24 -9.34
N GLY A 3 30.98 31.40 -8.04
CA GLY A 3 31.03 30.33 -7.06
C GLY A 3 29.73 29.54 -7.10
N VAL A 4 29.83 28.31 -7.57
CA VAL A 4 28.79 27.29 -7.73
C VAL A 4 27.82 27.25 -6.54
N GLU A 5 26.53 27.42 -6.86
CA GLU A 5 25.40 27.13 -5.98
C GLU A 5 25.50 25.70 -5.45
N ARG A 6 25.75 25.55 -4.15
CA ARG A 6 25.38 24.32 -3.46
C ARG A 6 23.90 24.43 -3.10
N ASN A 7 23.04 24.07 -4.05
CA ASN A 7 21.66 23.68 -3.75
C ASN A 7 21.73 22.40 -2.91
N SER A 8 21.90 22.57 -1.60
CA SER A 8 21.68 21.53 -0.59
C SER A 8 20.17 21.34 -0.47
N LEU A 9 19.59 20.68 -1.46
CA LEU A 9 18.24 20.13 -1.37
C LEU A 9 18.38 18.81 -0.63
N GLY A 10 17.64 18.64 0.46
CA GLY A 10 17.53 17.37 1.19
C GLY A 10 17.05 16.22 0.30
N PRO A 11 16.77 15.03 0.86
CA PRO A 11 16.22 13.93 0.06
C PRO A 11 15.04 14.44 -0.76
N GLN A 12 15.12 14.27 -2.09
CA GLN A 12 14.06 14.71 -2.99
C GLN A 12 12.77 14.03 -2.58
N ALA A 13 11.72 14.82 -2.30
CA ALA A 13 10.42 14.27 -2.01
C ALA A 13 9.93 13.44 -3.22
N PRO A 14 9.23 12.32 -3.01
CA PRO A 14 8.69 11.51 -4.08
C PRO A 14 7.81 12.34 -5.01
N THR A 15 7.98 12.15 -6.31
CA THR A 15 7.15 12.83 -7.32
C THR A 15 5.79 12.16 -7.47
N GLN A 16 5.67 10.88 -7.10
CA GLN A 16 4.43 10.12 -7.15
C GLN A 16 4.29 9.21 -5.92
N LEU A 17 3.08 9.15 -5.38
CA LEU A 17 2.77 8.37 -4.18
C LEU A 17 1.57 7.46 -4.44
N PHE A 18 1.70 6.19 -4.08
CA PHE A 18 0.56 5.31 -3.85
C PHE A 18 0.00 5.60 -2.46
N ARG A 19 -1.32 5.71 -2.36
CA ARG A 19 -2.00 6.02 -1.09
C ARG A 19 -3.12 5.03 -0.87
N MET A 20 -3.24 4.56 0.35
CA MET A 20 -4.33 3.72 0.81
C MET A 20 -4.72 4.12 2.23
N LEU A 21 -5.95 3.80 2.63
CA LEU A 21 -6.41 3.99 3.99
C LEU A 21 -5.61 3.10 4.95
N VAL A 22 -5.53 3.54 6.20
CA VAL A 22 -4.95 2.74 7.28
C VAL A 22 -5.74 1.42 7.45
N SER A 23 -7.06 1.44 7.27
CA SER A 23 -7.89 0.22 7.31
C SER A 23 -7.48 -0.76 6.22
N GLU A 24 -7.41 -0.31 4.96
CA GLU A 24 -6.98 -1.11 3.81
C GLU A 24 -5.59 -1.70 4.03
N TYR A 25 -4.65 -0.92 4.58
CA TYR A 25 -3.30 -1.40 4.87
C TYR A 25 -3.28 -2.46 5.98
N ILE A 26 -4.10 -2.29 7.02
CA ILE A 26 -4.27 -3.30 8.08
C ILE A 26 -4.88 -4.57 7.49
N THR A 27 -5.95 -4.46 6.70
CA THR A 27 -6.58 -5.60 6.03
C THR A 27 -5.59 -6.32 5.11
N LEU A 28 -4.75 -5.60 4.37
CA LEU A 28 -3.69 -6.18 3.54
C LEU A 28 -2.70 -7.01 4.38
N ARG A 29 -2.30 -6.52 5.55
CA ARG A 29 -1.44 -7.27 6.48
C ARG A 29 -2.14 -8.49 7.06
N GLU A 30 -3.44 -8.39 7.34
CA GLU A 30 -4.23 -9.51 7.85
C GLU A 30 -4.35 -10.64 6.80
N ILE A 31 -4.63 -10.31 5.53
CA ILE A 31 -4.71 -11.32 4.46
C ILE A 31 -3.36 -11.97 4.12
N ASP A 32 -2.23 -11.28 4.36
CA ASP A 32 -0.88 -11.88 4.22
C ASP A 32 -0.60 -12.92 5.30
N VAL A 33 -1.17 -12.75 6.50
CA VAL A 33 -1.10 -13.75 7.57
C VAL A 33 -2.09 -14.89 7.31
N LYS A 34 -3.33 -14.58 6.93
CA LYS A 34 -4.39 -15.56 6.71
C LYS A 34 -5.43 -15.06 5.70
N PRO A 35 -5.77 -15.84 4.66
CA PRO A 35 -6.86 -15.50 3.74
C PRO A 35 -8.18 -15.19 4.45
N ILE A 36 -8.90 -14.18 3.95
CA ILE A 36 -10.20 -13.78 4.49
C ILE A 36 -11.32 -14.32 3.61
N VAL A 37 -12.31 -14.99 4.22
CA VAL A 37 -13.54 -15.43 3.56
C VAL A 37 -14.53 -14.26 3.50
N VAL A 38 -14.87 -13.80 2.31
CA VAL A 38 -15.67 -12.57 2.09
C VAL A 38 -17.04 -12.64 2.78
N ALA A 39 -17.70 -13.80 2.74
CA ALA A 39 -19.04 -13.98 3.34
C ALA A 39 -19.05 -13.86 4.88
N LEU A 40 -17.89 -13.92 5.54
CA LEU A 40 -17.75 -13.79 6.99
C LEU A 40 -17.21 -12.41 7.41
N ALA A 41 -16.86 -11.56 6.44
CA ALA A 41 -16.27 -10.26 6.71
C ALA A 41 -17.35 -9.22 7.05
N ALA A 42 -17.01 -8.30 7.95
CA ALA A 42 -17.85 -7.13 8.20
C ALA A 42 -17.91 -6.23 6.94
N PRO A 43 -18.99 -5.45 6.72
CA PRO A 43 -19.14 -4.62 5.52
C PRO A 43 -17.98 -3.65 5.28
N SER A 44 -17.37 -3.09 6.33
CA SER A 44 -16.20 -2.21 6.21
C SER A 44 -14.99 -2.97 5.65
N VAL A 45 -14.76 -4.20 6.11
CA VAL A 45 -13.68 -5.06 5.62
C VAL A 45 -13.94 -5.48 4.18
N VAL A 46 -15.20 -5.70 3.78
CA VAL A 46 -15.53 -6.00 2.38
C VAL A 46 -15.11 -4.85 1.46
N ALA A 47 -15.37 -3.60 1.85
CA ALA A 47 -14.95 -2.44 1.08
C ALA A 47 -13.41 -2.34 0.99
N ASP A 48 -12.70 -2.59 2.09
CA ASP A 48 -11.22 -2.65 2.09
C ASP A 48 -10.72 -3.76 1.14
N LEU A 49 -11.32 -4.96 1.19
CA LEU A 49 -10.95 -6.08 0.32
C LEU A 49 -11.20 -5.78 -1.16
N ASP A 50 -12.31 -5.10 -1.49
CA ASP A 50 -12.62 -4.70 -2.86
C ASP A 50 -11.57 -3.73 -3.41
N PHE A 51 -11.20 -2.70 -2.64
CA PHE A 51 -10.11 -1.80 -2.99
C PHE A 51 -8.78 -2.54 -3.22
N LEU A 52 -8.43 -3.48 -2.34
CA LEU A 52 -7.19 -4.25 -2.45
C LEU A 52 -7.16 -5.12 -3.71
N VAL A 53 -8.30 -5.69 -4.10
CA VAL A 53 -8.42 -6.48 -5.34
C VAL A 53 -8.36 -5.58 -6.58
N GLU A 54 -9.06 -4.45 -6.58
CA GLU A 54 -9.03 -3.47 -7.68
C GLU A 54 -7.63 -2.86 -7.88
N SER A 55 -6.87 -2.71 -6.80
CA SER A 55 -5.48 -2.22 -6.81
C SER A 55 -4.43 -3.31 -7.08
N ASP A 56 -4.86 -4.54 -7.37
CA ASP A 56 -4.01 -5.72 -7.60
C ASP A 56 -3.08 -6.05 -6.41
N LEU A 57 -3.42 -5.62 -5.19
CA LEU A 57 -2.71 -5.95 -3.95
C LEU A 57 -3.20 -7.26 -3.33
N ALA A 58 -4.39 -7.69 -3.73
CA ALA A 58 -5.00 -8.94 -3.33
C ALA A 58 -5.65 -9.64 -4.53
N THR A 59 -5.85 -10.95 -4.42
CA THR A 59 -6.51 -11.77 -5.45
C THR A 59 -7.64 -12.57 -4.83
N ARG A 60 -8.75 -12.71 -5.57
CA ARG A 60 -9.86 -13.59 -5.19
C ARG A 60 -9.59 -15.03 -5.64
N ALA A 61 -9.68 -15.97 -4.71
CA ALA A 61 -9.61 -17.41 -4.93
C ALA A 61 -10.88 -18.08 -4.38
N GLY A 62 -11.92 -18.16 -5.22
CA GLY A 62 -13.23 -18.61 -4.77
C GLY A 62 -13.84 -17.65 -3.74
N PRO A 63 -14.23 -18.11 -2.53
CA PRO A 63 -14.81 -17.26 -1.49
C PRO A 63 -13.75 -16.50 -0.67
N GLU A 64 -12.46 -16.77 -0.91
CA GLU A 64 -11.36 -16.21 -0.14
C GLU A 64 -10.64 -15.08 -0.91
N VAL A 65 -10.14 -14.11 -0.16
CA VAL A 65 -9.20 -13.10 -0.64
C VAL A 65 -7.85 -13.36 -0.01
N MET A 66 -6.82 -13.42 -0.86
CA MET A 66 -5.43 -13.67 -0.48
C MET A 66 -4.57 -12.49 -0.94
N VAL A 67 -3.45 -12.24 -0.27
CA VAL A 67 -2.47 -11.25 -0.74
C VAL A 67 -1.88 -11.66 -2.10
N SER A 68 -1.74 -10.70 -3.00
CA SER A 68 -1.10 -10.92 -4.31
C SER A 68 0.44 -10.82 -4.20
N PRO A 69 1.22 -11.25 -5.21
CA PRO A 69 2.65 -10.97 -5.25
C PRO A 69 2.97 -9.47 -5.17
N ARG A 70 2.16 -8.61 -5.80
CA ARG A 70 2.29 -7.14 -5.75
C ARG A 70 2.00 -6.62 -4.33
N GLY A 71 0.97 -7.15 -3.66
CA GLY A 71 0.69 -6.87 -2.25
C GLY A 71 1.85 -7.23 -1.33
N LYS A 72 2.44 -8.42 -1.51
CA LYS A 72 3.64 -8.83 -0.77
C LYS A 72 4.83 -7.89 -1.01
N GLY A 73 4.99 -7.43 -2.26
CA GLY A 73 5.99 -6.42 -2.61
C GLY A 73 5.79 -5.13 -1.82
N LEU A 74 4.56 -4.62 -1.76
CA LEU A 74 4.24 -3.41 -0.98
C LEU A 74 4.47 -3.60 0.51
N LEU A 75 4.08 -4.75 1.09
CA LEU A 75 4.33 -5.06 2.51
C LEU A 75 5.82 -5.20 2.87
N GLY A 76 6.68 -5.47 1.87
CA GLY A 76 8.12 -5.52 2.03
C GLY A 76 8.82 -4.15 2.05
N VAL A 77 8.09 -3.06 1.79
CA VAL A 77 8.63 -1.70 1.72
C VAL A 77 8.16 -0.86 2.89
N GLN A 78 9.06 -0.03 3.43
CA GLN A 78 8.71 0.94 4.48
C GLN A 78 7.80 2.04 3.90
N PRO A 79 6.64 2.33 4.51
CA PRO A 79 5.83 3.47 4.12
C PRO A 79 6.63 4.77 4.10
N TYR A 80 6.41 5.59 3.07
CA TYR A 80 7.00 6.93 2.97
C TYR A 80 6.42 7.86 4.05
N SER A 81 5.11 7.81 4.26
CA SER A 81 4.45 8.58 5.31
C SER A 81 3.22 7.88 5.88
N TRP A 82 2.86 8.27 7.10
CA TRP A 82 1.75 7.70 7.85
C TRP A 82 1.00 8.80 8.57
N SER A 83 -0.33 8.74 8.54
CA SER A 83 -1.23 9.58 9.33
C SER A 83 -2.30 8.72 10.01
N ALA A 84 -3.22 9.34 10.75
CA ALA A 84 -4.34 8.60 11.34
C ALA A 84 -5.27 7.93 10.31
N VAL A 85 -5.26 8.38 9.05
CA VAL A 85 -6.22 7.95 8.01
C VAL A 85 -5.54 7.27 6.83
N VAL A 86 -4.36 7.73 6.42
CA VAL A 86 -3.70 7.32 5.18
C VAL A 86 -2.28 6.86 5.43
N VAL A 87 -1.89 5.79 4.73
CA VAL A 87 -0.50 5.33 4.55
C VAL A 87 -0.10 5.63 3.10
N SER A 88 1.07 6.23 2.91
CA SER A 88 1.60 6.54 1.58
C SER A 88 2.90 5.80 1.30
N PHE A 89 3.07 5.33 0.07
CA PHE A 89 4.27 4.68 -0.42
C PHE A 89 4.81 5.45 -1.62
N ASP A 90 6.13 5.57 -1.68
CA ASP A 90 6.80 6.06 -2.88
C ASP A 90 6.68 5.01 -3.99
N LEU A 91 6.13 5.40 -5.15
CA LEU A 91 5.99 4.48 -6.28
C LEU A 91 7.37 4.04 -6.83
N GLN A 92 8.38 4.92 -6.76
CA GLN A 92 9.71 4.57 -7.24
C GLN A 92 10.35 3.47 -6.40
N SER A 93 10.16 3.50 -5.07
CA SER A 93 10.69 2.45 -4.19
C SER A 93 9.99 1.11 -4.36
N LEU A 94 8.75 1.12 -4.88
CA LEU A 94 7.99 -0.08 -5.24
C LEU A 94 8.35 -0.63 -6.64
N GLY A 95 9.07 0.16 -7.46
CA GLY A 95 9.36 -0.18 -8.85
C GLY A 95 8.11 -0.16 -9.74
N TRP A 96 7.14 0.71 -9.41
CA TRP A 96 5.84 0.84 -10.08
C TRP A 96 5.77 2.11 -10.94
#